data_AF-A0A4D7D9V9-F1
#
_entry.id   AF-A0A4D7D9V9-F1
#
_cell.length_a   1.000
_cell.length_b   1.000
_cell.length_c   1.000
_cell.angle_alpha   90.00
_cell.angle_beta   90.00
_cell.angle_gamma   90.00
#
_symmetry.space_group_name_H-M   'P 1'
#
loop_
_entity.id
_entity.type
_entity.pdbx_description
1 polymer ?
#
loop_
_entity_poly.entity_id
_entity_poly.type
_entity_poly.pdbx_seq_one_letter_code
_entity_poly.pdbx_strand_id
1 'polypeptide(L)'
;MARGFRGIGKVRRMMRDLPENFRRQMVSVLNSGGRALQSSMRAKAPRRTGATREGITYKVSERTMKLRVGLLGTRAGRSKLFYARIQDLGRKAQVAKRRYVVAVPRNGYRRYAGKRTRDLGRKYHPVNVRAMAGKHFVTGSFPVLRQYIGTAVRGIWSRALRSIASGGND
;
A
#
# COMPACT_ATOMS: atom_id res chain seq x y z
N MET A 1 -13.94 -10.83 -14.49
CA MET A 1 -14.91 -11.34 -13.51
C MET A 1 -14.19 -12.29 -12.56
N ALA A 2 -13.94 -11.87 -11.31
CA ALA A 2 -13.34 -12.75 -10.31
C ALA A 2 -14.44 -13.69 -9.80
N ARG A 3 -14.37 -15.00 -10.11
CA ARG A 3 -15.22 -16.01 -9.46
C ARG A 3 -14.97 -15.89 -7.96
N GLY A 4 -15.95 -15.36 -7.23
CA GLY A 4 -15.88 -15.32 -5.77
C GLY A 4 -15.74 -16.75 -5.28
N PHE A 5 -14.65 -17.04 -4.56
CA PHE A 5 -14.45 -18.33 -3.91
C PHE A 5 -15.70 -18.61 -3.04
N ARG A 6 -16.54 -19.57 -3.46
CA ARG A 6 -17.63 -20.13 -2.64
C ARG A 6 -16.98 -20.70 -1.38
N GLY A 7 -16.94 -19.91 -0.30
CA GLY A 7 -16.23 -20.30 0.93
C GLY A 7 -15.55 -19.16 1.70
N ILE A 8 -15.27 -17.99 1.08
CA ILE A 8 -14.66 -16.86 1.81
C ILE A 8 -15.53 -16.40 3.00
N GLY A 9 -16.86 -16.42 2.84
CA GLY A 9 -17.79 -16.11 3.92
C GLY A 9 -17.68 -17.10 5.08
N LYS A 10 -17.57 -18.40 4.79
CA LYS A 10 -17.42 -19.47 5.78
C LYS A 10 -16.09 -19.34 6.53
N VAL A 11 -14.98 -19.14 5.82
CA VAL A 11 -13.66 -18.91 6.43
C VAL A 11 -13.67 -17.66 7.32
N ARG A 12 -14.32 -16.57 6.89
CA ARG A 12 -14.45 -15.35 7.70
C ARG A 12 -15.31 -15.53 8.96
N ARG A 13 -16.28 -16.44 8.95
CA ARG A 13 -17.04 -16.79 10.16
C ARG A 13 -16.18 -17.64 11.08
N MET A 14 -15.57 -18.72 10.56
CA MET A 14 -14.67 -19.58 11.33
C MET A 14 -13.50 -18.80 11.98
N MET A 15 -12.98 -17.76 11.34
CA MET A 15 -11.96 -16.89 11.94
C MET A 15 -12.48 -15.99 13.08
N ARG A 16 -13.77 -15.63 13.08
CA ARG A 16 -14.41 -14.91 14.20
C ARG A 16 -14.75 -15.83 15.34
N ASP A 17 -15.15 -17.05 15.02
CA ASP A 17 -15.61 -18.07 15.96
C ASP A 17 -14.43 -18.88 16.53
N LEU A 18 -13.19 -18.47 16.20
CA LEU A 18 -11.98 -19.09 16.72
C LEU A 18 -11.86 -18.82 18.24
N PRO A 19 -11.49 -19.82 19.05
CA PRO A 19 -11.25 -19.60 20.47
C PRO A 19 -10.19 -18.50 20.70
N GLU A 20 -10.41 -17.69 21.73
CA GLU A 20 -9.68 -16.44 21.96
C GLU A 20 -8.15 -16.62 22.08
N ASN A 21 -7.73 -17.74 22.67
CA ASN A 21 -6.32 -18.13 22.79
C ASN A 21 -5.65 -18.29 21.42
N PHE A 22 -6.28 -18.99 20.47
CA PHE A 22 -5.76 -19.15 19.12
C PHE A 22 -5.82 -17.85 18.33
N ARG A 23 -6.84 -17.02 18.56
CA ARG A 23 -6.95 -15.69 17.94
C ARG A 23 -5.77 -14.81 18.33
N ARG A 24 -5.44 -14.74 19.62
CA ARG A 24 -4.28 -13.99 20.12
C ARG A 24 -2.96 -14.49 19.53
N GLN A 25 -2.78 -15.81 19.43
CA GLN A 25 -1.59 -16.40 18.79
C GLN A 25 -1.48 -16.00 17.31
N MET A 26 -2.58 -16.06 16.55
CA MET A 26 -2.58 -15.64 15.15
C MET A 26 -2.25 -14.15 15.00
N VAL A 27 -2.87 -13.28 15.81
CA VAL A 27 -2.58 -11.84 15.80
C VAL A 27 -1.11 -11.58 16.10
N SER A 28 -0.53 -12.28 17.08
CA SER A 28 0.89 -12.15 17.42
C SER A 28 1.82 -12.52 16.25
N VAL A 29 1.56 -13.64 15.57
CA VAL A 29 2.31 -14.07 14.38
C VAL A 29 2.16 -13.06 13.24
N LEU A 30 0.94 -12.57 12.99
CA LEU A 30 0.68 -11.58 11.95
C LEU A 30 1.36 -10.25 12.23
N ASN A 31 1.40 -9.81 13.49
CA ASN A 31 2.12 -8.60 13.90
C ASN A 31 3.64 -8.75 13.70
N SER A 32 4.20 -9.87 14.14
CA SER A 32 5.62 -10.18 13.99
C SER A 32 6.02 -10.26 12.51
N GLY A 33 5.24 -10.99 11.70
CA GLY A 33 5.42 -11.08 10.26
C GLY A 33 5.22 -9.74 9.53
N GLY A 34 4.24 -8.95 9.97
CA GLY A 34 3.97 -7.61 9.47
C GLY A 34 5.16 -6.67 9.68
N ARG A 35 5.75 -6.69 10.88
CA ARG A 35 6.96 -5.91 11.21
C ARG A 35 8.16 -6.35 10.37
N ALA A 36 8.37 -7.64 10.20
CA ALA A 36 9.47 -8.18 9.38
C ALA A 36 9.33 -7.79 7.89
N LEU A 37 8.11 -7.90 7.34
CA LEU A 37 7.80 -7.45 5.97
C LEU A 37 7.98 -5.94 5.83
N GLN A 38 7.49 -5.15 6.78
CA GLN A 38 7.66 -3.70 6.78
C GLN A 38 9.15 -3.31 6.77
N SER A 39 9.95 -3.93 7.64
CA SER A 39 11.40 -3.70 7.70
C SER A 39 12.08 -4.03 6.38
N SER A 40 11.75 -5.19 5.79
CA SER A 40 12.31 -5.63 4.51
C SER A 40 11.93 -4.70 3.35
N MET A 41 10.68 -4.24 3.30
CA MET A 41 10.22 -3.26 2.31
C MET A 41 10.92 -1.91 2.50
N ARG A 42 11.11 -1.47 3.75
CA ARG A 42 11.83 -0.23 4.09
C ARG A 42 13.32 -0.29 3.76
N ALA A 43 13.94 -1.46 3.82
CA ALA A 43 15.33 -1.67 3.44
C ALA A 43 15.54 -1.58 1.93
N LYS A 44 14.59 -2.11 1.14
CA LYS A 44 14.60 -2.03 -0.33
C LYS A 44 14.17 -0.64 -0.86
N ALA A 45 13.44 0.12 -0.07
CA ALA A 45 12.90 1.41 -0.48
C ALA A 45 14.01 2.47 -0.67
N PRO A 46 13.90 3.37 -1.68
CA PRO A 46 14.90 4.40 -1.93
C PRO A 46 15.09 5.37 -0.75
N ARG A 47 16.36 5.74 -0.48
CA ARG A 47 16.73 6.64 0.63
C ARG A 47 16.44 8.12 0.37
N ARG A 48 16.55 8.57 -0.89
CA ARG A 48 16.44 9.99 -1.29
C ARG A 48 15.05 10.61 -1.05
N THR A 49 14.02 9.80 -0.79
CA THR A 49 12.65 10.26 -0.55
C THR A 49 12.20 9.78 0.83
N GLY A 50 12.54 10.51 1.90
CA GLY A 50 12.26 10.11 3.30
C GLY A 50 10.82 9.67 3.55
N ALA A 51 9.85 10.40 2.99
CA ALA A 51 8.43 10.07 3.04
C ALA A 51 8.07 8.68 2.48
N THR A 52 8.90 8.10 1.61
CA THR A 52 8.68 6.76 1.04
C THR A 52 8.90 5.66 2.07
N ARG A 53 10.00 5.69 2.83
CA ARG A 53 10.30 4.66 3.84
C ARG A 53 9.34 4.77 5.01
N GLU A 54 9.09 5.99 5.48
CA GLU A 54 8.15 6.28 6.57
C GLU A 54 6.73 5.87 6.21
N GLY A 55 6.32 6.10 4.96
CA GLY A 55 5.01 5.74 4.43
C GLY A 55 4.75 4.24 4.29
N ILE A 56 5.76 3.38 4.43
CA ILE A 56 5.60 1.93 4.46
C ILE A 56 5.19 1.53 5.88
N THR A 57 3.97 1.03 6.01
CA THR A 57 3.35 0.64 7.27
C THR A 57 2.68 -0.73 7.12
N TYR A 58 2.36 -1.35 8.25
CA TYR A 58 1.51 -2.55 8.28
C TYR A 58 0.28 -2.32 9.14
N LYS A 59 -0.77 -3.09 8.86
CA LYS A 59 -1.99 -3.14 9.66
C LYS A 59 -2.47 -4.57 9.75
N VAL A 60 -2.69 -5.03 10.97
CA VAL A 60 -3.37 -6.29 11.27
C VAL A 60 -4.81 -5.98 11.64
N SER A 61 -5.75 -6.76 11.11
CA SER A 61 -7.15 -6.71 11.49
C SER A 61 -7.47 -7.90 12.39
N GLU A 62 -7.68 -7.64 13.67
CA GLU A 62 -7.97 -8.68 14.68
C GLU A 62 -9.33 -9.37 14.47
N ARG A 63 -10.28 -8.72 13.80
CA ARG A 63 -11.57 -9.38 13.52
C ARG A 63 -11.49 -10.36 12.35
N THR A 64 -10.59 -10.11 11.41
CA THR A 64 -10.55 -10.84 10.13
C THR A 64 -9.21 -11.52 9.86
N MET A 65 -8.30 -11.54 10.85
CA MET A 65 -6.93 -12.05 10.77
C MET A 65 -6.20 -11.60 9.49
N LYS A 66 -6.47 -10.37 9.04
CA LYS A 66 -5.93 -9.87 7.77
C LYS A 66 -4.71 -8.99 8.03
N LEU A 67 -3.56 -9.41 7.54
CA LEU A 67 -2.36 -8.58 7.45
C LEU A 67 -2.35 -7.79 6.14
N ARG A 68 -2.10 -6.48 6.23
CA ARG A 68 -1.80 -5.59 5.10
C ARG A 68 -0.45 -4.97 5.37
N VAL A 69 0.44 -4.92 4.37
CA VAL A 69 1.75 -4.25 4.46
C VAL A 69 1.97 -3.47 3.17
N GLY A 70 2.51 -2.26 3.25
CA GLY A 70 2.87 -1.43 2.11
C GLY A 70 2.61 0.05 2.35
N LEU A 71 2.29 0.81 1.29
CA LEU A 71 1.95 2.23 1.37
C LEU A 71 0.51 2.44 1.89
N LEU A 72 0.28 2.15 3.16
CA LEU A 72 -1.05 2.20 3.80
C LEU A 72 -1.27 3.58 4.45
N GLY A 73 -1.59 4.60 3.64
CA GLY A 73 -1.93 5.94 4.14
C GLY A 73 -3.44 6.22 4.21
N THR A 74 -3.82 7.29 4.92
CA THR A 74 -5.10 7.99 4.73
C THR A 74 -5.16 8.59 3.32
N ARG A 75 -6.34 9.04 2.84
CA ARG A 75 -6.44 9.64 1.49
C ARG A 75 -5.46 10.82 1.32
N ALA A 76 -5.33 11.67 2.34
CA ALA A 76 -4.38 12.77 2.39
C ALA A 76 -2.91 12.32 2.54
N GLY A 77 -2.63 11.25 3.30
CA GLY A 77 -1.28 10.69 3.38
C GLY A 77 -0.85 10.03 2.06
N ARG A 78 -1.77 9.39 1.33
CA ARG A 78 -1.49 8.72 0.05
C ARG A 78 -1.09 9.68 -1.06
N SER A 79 -1.55 10.93 -1.05
CA SER A 79 -1.11 11.92 -2.04
C SER A 79 0.39 12.22 -1.88
N LYS A 80 0.90 12.25 -0.65
CA LYS A 80 2.35 12.35 -0.35
C LYS A 80 3.14 11.12 -0.79
N LEU A 81 2.48 9.96 -0.87
CA LEU A 81 3.05 8.68 -1.33
C LEU A 81 2.85 8.41 -2.83
N PHE A 82 2.32 9.38 -3.57
CA PHE A 82 2.08 9.23 -5.01
C PHE A 82 3.36 8.85 -5.77
N TYR A 83 4.45 9.56 -5.49
CA TYR A 83 5.75 9.26 -6.11
C TYR A 83 6.35 7.93 -5.65
N ALA A 84 6.11 7.53 -4.39
CA ALA A 84 6.52 6.21 -3.91
C ALA A 84 5.86 5.09 -4.71
N ARG A 85 4.57 5.22 -5.04
CA ARG A 85 3.84 4.24 -5.85
C ARG A 85 4.37 4.17 -7.29
N ILE A 86 4.70 5.33 -7.89
CA ILE A 86 5.32 5.38 -9.21
C ILE A 86 6.69 4.72 -9.19
N GLN A 87 7.50 4.96 -8.15
CA GLN A 87 8.81 4.32 -8.03
C GLN A 87 8.70 2.81 -7.83
N ASP A 88 7.67 2.34 -7.12
CA ASP A 88 7.45 0.92 -6.88
C ASP A 88 7.01 0.19 -8.16
N LEU A 89 6.01 0.72 -8.87
CA LEU A 89 5.40 0.09 -10.05
C LEU A 89 6.10 0.43 -11.37
N GLY A 90 6.85 1.53 -11.41
CA GLY A 90 7.34 2.14 -12.63
C GLY A 90 6.29 3.01 -13.32
N ARG A 91 6.68 3.59 -14.46
CA ARG A 91 5.82 4.43 -15.31
C ARG A 91 6.27 4.35 -16.76
N LYS A 92 5.32 4.27 -17.70
CA LYS A 92 5.57 4.38 -19.14
C LYS A 92 5.81 5.84 -19.56
N ALA A 93 6.53 6.04 -20.66
CA ALA A 93 6.68 7.36 -21.24
C ALA A 93 5.31 7.93 -21.63
N GLN A 94 5.08 9.22 -21.38
CA GLN A 94 3.84 9.89 -21.73
C GLN A 94 4.03 11.40 -21.87
N VAL A 95 3.16 12.05 -22.62
CA VAL A 95 3.10 13.52 -22.72
C VAL A 95 2.02 14.01 -21.75
N ALA A 96 2.41 14.67 -20.67
CA ALA A 96 1.50 15.21 -19.67
C ALA A 96 1.23 16.70 -19.94
N LYS A 97 -0.04 17.13 -19.87
CA LYS A 97 -0.37 18.57 -19.95
C LYS A 97 -0.21 19.18 -18.57
N ARG A 98 0.79 20.04 -18.37
CA ARG A 98 0.90 20.82 -17.13
C ARG A 98 0.23 22.17 -17.33
N ARG A 99 -0.64 22.53 -16.38
CA ARG A 99 -1.28 23.84 -16.34
C ARG A 99 -0.27 24.83 -15.77
N TYR A 100 -0.03 25.89 -16.53
CA TYR A 100 0.74 27.03 -16.05
C TYR A 100 -0.13 28.27 -16.20
N VAL A 101 0.06 29.18 -15.25
CA VAL A 101 -0.56 30.49 -15.32
C VAL A 101 0.42 31.39 -16.06
N VAL A 102 0.04 31.82 -17.27
CA VAL A 102 0.85 32.73 -18.08
C VAL A 102 0.18 34.10 -18.00
N ALA A 103 0.92 35.15 -17.62
CA ALA A 103 0.41 36.51 -17.69
C ALA A 103 0.06 36.80 -19.15
N VAL A 104 -1.21 37.14 -19.45
CA VAL A 104 -1.59 37.58 -20.79
C VAL A 104 -1.22 39.05 -20.89
N PRO A 105 -0.34 39.45 -21.82
CA PRO A 105 -0.13 40.86 -22.06
C PRO A 105 -1.40 41.40 -22.73
N ARG A 106 -2.11 42.31 -22.06
CA ARG A 106 -3.28 42.99 -22.63
C ARG A 106 -2.90 43.88 -23.83
N ASN A 107 -1.63 44.24 -23.96
CA ASN A 107 -1.02 44.92 -25.12
C ASN A 107 0.49 44.70 -25.09
N GLY A 108 1.03 43.84 -25.97
CA GLY A 108 2.39 43.86 -26.55
C GLY A 108 3.67 43.90 -25.69
N TYR A 109 3.65 44.31 -24.42
CA TYR A 109 4.86 44.63 -23.67
C TYR A 109 5.06 43.70 -22.46
N ARG A 110 6.19 42.98 -22.49
CA ARG A 110 6.78 42.23 -21.37
C ARG A 110 6.96 43.16 -20.16
N ARG A 111 6.40 42.82 -19.00
CA ARG A 111 7.01 43.09 -17.69
C ARG A 111 6.59 42.05 -16.65
N TYR A 112 7.61 41.45 -16.04
CA TYR A 112 7.54 40.65 -14.83
C TYR A 112 7.25 41.55 -13.62
N ALA A 113 6.61 40.98 -12.59
CA ALA A 113 6.21 41.55 -11.29
C ALA A 113 4.90 42.36 -11.25
N GLY A 114 3.91 41.85 -10.48
CA GLY A 114 2.84 42.66 -9.88
C GLY A 114 1.43 42.67 -10.50
N LYS A 115 0.98 41.67 -11.27
CA LYS A 115 -0.36 41.69 -11.91
C LYS A 115 -1.49 41.03 -11.11
N ARG A 116 -2.69 41.62 -11.18
CA ARG A 116 -3.94 41.12 -10.57
C ARG A 116 -4.40 39.84 -11.27
N THR A 117 -4.99 38.90 -10.51
CA THR A 117 -5.36 37.52 -10.94
C THR A 117 -6.20 37.43 -12.21
N ARG A 118 -6.89 38.52 -12.56
CA ARG A 118 -7.78 38.68 -13.71
C ARG A 118 -7.07 38.85 -15.06
N ASP A 119 -5.77 39.15 -15.08
CA ASP A 119 -4.95 39.30 -16.31
C ASP A 119 -4.17 38.02 -16.69
N LEU A 120 -4.52 36.89 -16.08
CA LEU A 120 -3.80 35.63 -16.19
C LEU A 120 -4.55 34.65 -17.10
N GLY A 121 -3.91 34.25 -18.20
CA GLY A 121 -4.44 33.30 -19.17
C GLY A 121 -4.05 31.88 -18.82
N ARG A 122 -4.97 30.93 -19.04
CA ARG A 122 -4.71 29.52 -18.84
C ARG A 122 -4.14 28.92 -20.12
N LYS A 123 -2.84 28.65 -20.16
CA LYS A 123 -2.20 27.87 -21.24
C LYS A 123 -1.78 26.49 -20.72
N TYR A 124 -1.91 25.49 -21.58
CA TYR A 124 -1.45 24.13 -21.32
C TYR A 124 -0.19 23.88 -22.14
N HIS A 125 0.91 23.54 -21.48
CA HIS A 125 2.13 23.11 -22.17
C HIS A 125 2.30 21.59 -22.03
N PRO A 126 2.59 20.88 -23.13
CA PRO A 126 2.96 19.47 -23.06
C PRO A 126 4.30 19.35 -22.35
N VAL A 127 4.37 18.44 -21.38
CA VAL A 127 5.58 18.06 -20.66
C VAL A 127 5.86 16.61 -20.98
N ASN A 128 7.02 16.34 -21.56
CA ASN A 128 7.45 14.99 -21.88
C ASN A 128 7.94 14.30 -20.61
N VAL A 129 7.24 13.24 -20.24
CA VAL A 129 7.52 12.44 -19.06
C VAL A 129 8.21 11.16 -19.50
N ARG A 130 9.48 10.99 -19.09
CA ARG A 130 10.26 9.79 -19.40
C ARG A 130 9.73 8.55 -18.69
N ALA A 131 9.96 7.40 -19.32
CA ALA A 131 9.73 6.09 -18.72
C ALA A 131 10.66 5.87 -17.51
N MET A 132 10.20 5.06 -16.57
CA MET A 132 10.92 4.69 -15.36
C MET A 132 10.60 3.23 -15.02
N ALA A 133 11.64 2.41 -14.82
CA ALA A 133 11.48 1.04 -14.35
C ALA A 133 11.00 1.01 -12.89
N GLY A 134 10.17 0.02 -12.55
CA GLY A 134 9.70 -0.22 -11.19
C GLY A 134 10.82 -0.76 -10.31
N LYS A 135 10.93 -0.24 -9.09
CA LYS A 135 11.89 -0.70 -8.08
C LYS A 135 11.34 -1.82 -7.20
N HIS A 136 10.03 -2.06 -7.23
CA HIS A 136 9.36 -3.20 -6.60
C HIS A 136 9.73 -3.42 -5.13
N PHE A 137 9.86 -2.35 -4.34
CA PHE A 137 10.18 -2.43 -2.92
C PHE A 137 8.96 -2.77 -2.05
N VAL A 138 7.74 -2.58 -2.53
CA VAL A 138 6.48 -3.04 -1.91
C VAL A 138 5.85 -4.17 -2.73
N THR A 139 5.79 -4.03 -4.06
CA THR A 139 5.17 -5.02 -4.96
C THR A 139 6.08 -6.18 -5.33
N GLY A 140 7.36 -6.13 -4.95
CA GLY A 140 8.31 -7.21 -5.18
C GLY A 140 7.99 -8.47 -4.38
N SER A 141 8.72 -9.54 -4.71
CA SER A 141 8.57 -10.82 -4.03
C SER A 141 9.26 -10.82 -2.67
N PHE A 142 8.58 -11.41 -1.68
CA PHE A 142 9.08 -11.67 -0.32
C PHE A 142 8.77 -13.13 0.06
N PRO A 143 9.32 -14.11 -0.68
CA PRO A 143 8.86 -15.50 -0.63
C PRO A 143 9.13 -16.14 0.74
N VAL A 144 10.35 -15.96 1.27
CA VAL A 144 10.77 -16.50 2.57
C VAL A 144 9.88 -15.99 3.70
N LEU A 145 9.64 -14.69 3.78
CA LEU A 145 8.79 -14.10 4.82
C LEU A 145 7.32 -14.53 4.68
N ARG A 146 6.81 -14.62 3.44
CA ARG A 146 5.45 -15.11 3.18
C ARG A 146 5.30 -16.57 3.56
N GLN A 147 6.30 -17.40 3.28
CA GLN A 147 6.34 -18.80 3.66
C GLN A 147 6.38 -18.95 5.18
N TYR A 148 7.28 -18.24 5.86
CA TYR A 148 7.36 -18.23 7.33
C TYR A 148 6.01 -17.89 7.99
N ILE A 149 5.38 -16.78 7.57
CA ILE A 149 4.07 -16.38 8.07
C ILE A 149 3.02 -17.45 7.76
N GLY A 150 3.03 -17.98 6.54
CA GLY A 150 2.11 -19.02 6.10
C GLY A 150 2.21 -20.30 6.92
N THR A 151 3.43 -20.79 7.17
CA THR A 151 3.69 -21.99 7.98
C THR A 151 3.24 -21.78 9.43
N ALA A 152 3.60 -20.66 10.03
CA ALA A 152 3.21 -20.34 11.41
C ALA A 152 1.69 -20.24 11.58
N VAL A 153 1.00 -19.54 10.66
CA VAL A 153 -0.48 -19.42 10.69
C VAL A 153 -1.16 -20.77 10.47
N ARG A 154 -0.67 -21.59 9.51
CA ARG A 154 -1.21 -22.94 9.29
C ARG A 154 -1.05 -23.83 10.53
N GLY A 155 0.10 -23.78 11.20
CA GLY A 155 0.34 -24.53 12.42
C GLY A 155 -0.66 -24.19 13.53
N ILE A 156 -0.92 -22.89 13.76
CA ILE A 156 -1.91 -22.44 14.73
C ILE A 156 -3.32 -22.88 14.31
N TRP A 157 -3.67 -22.72 13.03
CA TRP A 157 -4.97 -23.12 12.50
C TRP A 157 -5.24 -24.62 12.67
N SER A 158 -4.27 -25.48 12.36
CA SER A 158 -4.38 -26.93 12.54
C SER A 158 -4.55 -27.32 14.02
N ARG A 159 -3.88 -26.64 14.96
CA ARG A 159 -4.08 -26.86 16.39
C ARG A 159 -5.46 -26.41 16.86
N ALA A 160 -5.95 -25.26 16.35
CA ALA A 160 -7.28 -24.78 16.66
C ALA A 160 -8.36 -25.76 16.18
N LEU A 161 -8.24 -26.27 14.96
CA LEU A 161 -9.18 -27.28 14.45
C LEU A 161 -9.18 -28.58 15.26
N ARG A 162 -8.00 -29.07 15.66
CA ARG A 162 -7.91 -30.26 16.53
C ARG A 162 -8.57 -30.04 17.88
N SER A 163 -8.34 -28.89 18.51
CA SER A 163 -8.95 -28.53 19.79
C SER A 163 -10.48 -28.43 19.70
N ILE A 164 -11.01 -27.91 18.60
CA ILE A 164 -12.47 -27.84 18.37
C ILE A 164 -13.03 -29.25 18.13
N ALA A 165 -12.32 -30.10 17.39
CA ALA A 165 -12.75 -31.47 17.12
C ALA A 165 -12.70 -32.39 18.36
N SER A 166 -11.73 -32.18 19.25
CA SER A 166 -11.57 -33.00 20.47
C SER A 166 -12.48 -32.57 21.63
N GLY A 167 -12.92 -31.30 21.66
CA GLY A 167 -13.79 -30.76 22.70
C GLY A 167 -15.30 -30.91 22.44
N GLY A 168 -15.69 -31.74 21.46
CA GLY A 168 -17.09 -32.07 21.15
C GLY A 168 -17.52 -33.48 21.57
N ASN A 169 -16.68 -34.18 22.35
CA ASN A 169 -16.89 -35.54 22.84
C ASN A 169 -16.99 -35.58 24.38
N ASP A 170 -17.57 -34.55 25.01
CA ASP A 170 -18.00 -34.56 26.41
C ASP A 170 -19.43 -34.02 26.52
#